data_AF-A0A3D2GTE7-F1
#
_entry.id   AF-A0A3D2GTE7-F1
#
_cell.length_a   1.000
_cell.length_b   1.000
_cell.length_c   1.000
_cell.angle_alpha   90.00
_cell.angle_beta   90.00
_cell.angle_gamma   90.00
#
_symmetry.space_group_name_H-M   'P 1'
#
loop_
_entity.id
_entity.type
_entity.pdbx_description
1 polymer ?
#
loop_
_entity_poly.entity_id
_entity_poly.type
_entity_poly.pdbx_seq_one_letter_code
_entity_poly.pdbx_strand_id
1 'polypeptide(L)'
;MKFSKLRLHGFKSFVEPTELTIAPGLTGVVGPNGCGKSNLVEALRWVMGETSAKRMRGGEMEDVIFGGTANRPARNVAEVALGLENDSKTVPPPFNDFDDLEVTRKIERGNGSDYRINGKPVRARDVQILFADHGTGATSTAMVSQGKVGAVINAKPTQRRSILEEAAGISGLHARRHEAELRLKAAESNLERVEDVLGTMENQLANLKKQARQAARYRTMSDRIRQAEALLLHKKWIDAEAELEHSQAVFAAAEIRVRELLVTVASESTAQINQASAMPPLRDAAAAASAKVQRLKLEAEQLAKE
;
A
#
# COMPACT_ATOMS: atom_id res chain seq x y z
N MET A 1 -34.00 -23.69 28.73
CA MET A 1 -33.76 -24.18 27.35
C MET A 1 -34.26 -25.62 27.23
N LYS A 2 -35.19 -25.88 26.30
CA LYS A 2 -35.74 -27.23 26.03
C LYS A 2 -35.62 -27.54 24.54
N PHE A 3 -35.44 -28.80 24.16
CA PHE A 3 -35.41 -29.20 22.75
C PHE A 3 -36.84 -29.45 22.28
N SER A 4 -37.29 -28.78 21.22
CA SER A 4 -38.67 -28.88 20.72
C SER A 4 -38.78 -29.74 19.47
N LYS A 5 -37.79 -29.67 18.57
CA LYS A 5 -37.76 -30.44 17.33
C LYS A 5 -36.34 -30.73 16.83
N LEU A 6 -36.17 -31.83 16.12
CA LEU A 6 -34.95 -32.19 15.41
C LEU A 6 -35.28 -32.48 13.94
N ARG A 7 -34.68 -31.72 13.03
CA ARG A 7 -34.80 -31.92 11.58
C ARG A 7 -33.49 -32.45 11.01
N LEU A 8 -33.60 -33.44 10.14
CA LEU A 8 -32.48 -34.15 9.52
C LEU A 8 -32.70 -34.24 8.03
N HIS A 9 -31.67 -33.97 7.23
CA HIS A 9 -31.71 -34.15 5.78
C HIS A 9 -30.33 -34.55 5.27
N GLY A 10 -30.25 -35.64 4.50
CA GLY A 10 -28.99 -36.17 3.97
C GLY A 10 -27.98 -36.64 5.03
N PHE A 11 -28.39 -36.77 6.30
CA PHE A 11 -27.51 -37.10 7.42
C PHE A 11 -27.49 -38.61 7.69
N LYS A 12 -26.36 -39.27 7.39
CA LYS A 12 -26.18 -40.72 7.54
C LYS A 12 -27.38 -41.51 6.98
N SER A 13 -28.10 -42.25 7.82
CA SER A 13 -29.26 -43.04 7.42
C SER A 13 -30.50 -42.22 7.02
N PHE A 14 -30.53 -40.91 7.30
CA PHE A 14 -31.67 -40.03 7.03
C PHE A 14 -31.49 -39.31 5.69
N VAL A 15 -31.86 -40.02 4.61
CA VAL A 15 -31.72 -39.51 3.23
C VAL A 15 -32.74 -38.41 2.93
N GLU A 16 -34.00 -38.66 3.30
CA GLU A 16 -35.12 -37.74 3.07
C GLU A 16 -35.31 -36.81 4.28
N PRO A 17 -35.88 -35.60 4.07
CA PRO A 17 -36.19 -34.69 5.16
C PRO A 17 -37.06 -35.39 6.22
N THR A 18 -36.52 -35.50 7.42
CA THR A 18 -37.17 -36.15 8.55
C THR A 18 -37.25 -35.15 9.70
N GLU A 19 -38.44 -34.95 10.25
CA GLU A 19 -38.67 -34.08 11.39
C GLU A 19 -39.16 -34.92 12.58
N LEU A 20 -38.56 -34.69 13.74
CA LEU A 20 -38.86 -35.39 14.99
C LEU A 20 -39.25 -34.34 16.03
N THR A 21 -40.49 -34.41 16.50
CA THR A 21 -40.96 -33.58 17.60
C THR A 21 -40.50 -34.17 18.93
N ILE A 22 -39.91 -33.34 19.78
CA ILE A 22 -39.46 -33.72 21.13
C ILE A 22 -40.46 -33.10 22.10
N ALA A 23 -41.40 -33.91 22.58
CA ALA A 23 -42.42 -33.46 23.51
C ALA A 23 -41.88 -33.42 24.96
N PRO A 24 -42.47 -32.60 25.84
CA PRO A 24 -42.15 -32.62 27.25
C PRO A 24 -42.35 -34.01 27.87
N GLY A 25 -41.44 -34.42 28.75
CA GLY A 25 -41.47 -35.72 29.43
C GLY A 25 -40.51 -36.73 28.82
N LEU A 26 -40.93 -38.00 28.73
CA LEU A 26 -40.09 -39.09 28.26
C LEU A 26 -40.37 -39.39 26.77
N THR A 27 -39.42 -39.09 25.91
CA THR A 27 -39.46 -39.46 24.49
C THR A 27 -38.67 -40.76 24.26
N GLY A 28 -39.35 -41.84 23.87
CA GLY A 28 -38.72 -43.12 23.54
C GLY A 28 -38.53 -43.28 22.03
N VAL A 29 -37.32 -43.65 21.59
CA VAL A 29 -37.04 -44.01 20.19
C VAL A 29 -36.85 -45.51 20.07
N VAL A 30 -37.77 -46.18 19.39
CA VAL A 30 -37.77 -47.64 19.21
C VAL A 30 -37.67 -47.99 17.74
N GLY A 31 -37.00 -49.10 17.43
CA GLY A 31 -36.85 -49.61 16.08
C GLY A 31 -35.86 -50.77 16.02
N PRO A 32 -35.79 -51.52 14.91
CA PRO A 32 -34.88 -52.64 14.75
C PRO A 32 -33.41 -52.19 14.74
N ASN A 33 -32.48 -53.14 14.89
CA ASN A 33 -31.05 -52.83 14.77
C ASN A 33 -30.73 -52.33 13.35
N GLY A 34 -29.88 -51.30 13.27
CA GLY A 34 -29.51 -50.69 11.98
C GLY A 34 -30.48 -49.64 11.42
N CYS A 35 -31.63 -49.37 12.06
CA CYS A 35 -32.59 -48.36 11.56
C CYS A 35 -32.17 -46.89 11.79
N GLY A 36 -30.96 -46.63 12.29
CA GLY A 36 -30.44 -45.27 12.47
C GLY A 36 -30.71 -44.62 13.84
N LYS A 37 -31.19 -45.36 14.85
CA LYS A 37 -31.45 -44.82 16.21
C LYS A 37 -30.25 -44.06 16.79
N SER A 38 -29.06 -44.67 16.74
CA SER A 38 -27.82 -44.05 17.23
C SER A 38 -27.41 -42.81 16.43
N ASN A 39 -27.83 -42.71 15.16
CA ASN A 39 -27.53 -41.56 14.31
C ASN A 39 -28.34 -40.32 14.74
N LEU A 40 -29.46 -40.48 15.46
CA LEU A 40 -30.19 -39.35 16.05
C LEU A 40 -29.40 -38.67 17.16
N VAL A 41 -28.81 -39.48 18.05
CA VAL A 41 -27.94 -38.98 19.13
C VAL A 41 -26.70 -38.31 18.55
N GLU A 42 -26.15 -38.87 17.47
CA GLU A 42 -25.04 -38.24 16.75
C GLU A 42 -25.43 -36.94 16.09
N ALA A 43 -26.60 -36.86 15.45
CA ALA A 43 -27.08 -35.64 14.85
C ALA A 43 -27.22 -34.51 15.88
N LEU A 44 -27.75 -34.83 17.07
CA LEU A 44 -27.79 -33.90 18.20
C LEU A 44 -26.37 -33.42 18.58
N ARG A 45 -25.41 -34.33 18.78
CA ARG A 45 -24.02 -33.94 19.09
C ARG A 45 -23.41 -33.06 17.98
N TRP A 46 -23.70 -33.40 16.73
CA TRP A 46 -23.14 -32.74 15.57
C TRP A 46 -23.65 -31.31 15.41
N VAL A 47 -24.96 -31.10 15.53
CA VAL A 47 -25.56 -29.75 15.47
C VAL A 47 -25.16 -28.90 16.68
N MET A 48 -24.91 -29.52 17.84
CA MET A 48 -24.39 -28.86 19.04
C MET A 48 -22.88 -28.54 18.99
N GLY A 49 -22.22 -28.75 17.84
CA GLY A 49 -20.85 -28.30 17.61
C GLY A 49 -19.75 -29.35 17.75
N GLU A 50 -20.07 -30.65 17.66
CA GLU A 50 -19.05 -31.71 17.63
C GLU A 50 -18.18 -31.62 16.37
N THR A 51 -16.88 -31.32 16.52
CA THR A 51 -15.93 -31.20 15.39
C THR A 51 -15.10 -32.45 15.14
N SER A 52 -15.16 -33.46 16.01
CA SER A 52 -14.39 -34.70 15.85
C SER A 52 -15.13 -35.73 15.01
N ALA A 53 -14.63 -36.00 13.79
CA ALA A 53 -15.13 -37.06 12.92
C ALA A 53 -15.12 -38.44 13.62
N LYS A 54 -14.07 -38.72 14.39
CA LYS A 54 -13.95 -39.95 15.18
C LYS A 54 -15.10 -40.11 16.19
N ARG A 55 -15.50 -39.03 16.87
CA ARG A 55 -16.64 -39.06 17.81
C ARG A 55 -17.99 -39.19 17.08
N MET A 56 -18.02 -38.78 15.81
CA MET A 56 -19.13 -39.00 14.89
C MET A 56 -19.10 -40.37 14.19
N ARG A 57 -18.26 -41.32 14.64
CA ARG A 57 -18.09 -42.66 14.01
C ARG A 57 -17.79 -42.59 12.49
N GLY A 58 -17.03 -41.57 12.06
CA GLY A 58 -16.52 -41.42 10.71
C GLY A 58 -14.99 -41.26 10.70
N GLY A 59 -14.37 -41.39 9.53
CA GLY A 59 -12.97 -41.04 9.30
C GLY A 59 -12.81 -39.54 9.11
N GLU A 60 -13.64 -38.96 8.25
CA GLU A 60 -13.71 -37.53 7.98
C GLU A 60 -15.05 -36.93 8.39
N MET A 61 -15.11 -35.59 8.53
CA MET A 61 -16.36 -34.94 8.92
C MET A 61 -17.43 -35.07 7.82
N GLU A 62 -17.03 -35.19 6.55
CA GLU A 62 -17.94 -35.41 5.43
C GLU A 62 -18.63 -36.78 5.45
N ASP A 63 -18.13 -37.74 6.24
CA ASP A 63 -18.75 -39.07 6.39
C ASP A 63 -20.10 -39.03 7.11
N VAL A 64 -20.49 -37.88 7.65
CA VAL A 64 -21.86 -37.65 8.13
C VAL A 64 -22.87 -37.50 6.99
N ILE A 65 -22.40 -37.22 5.76
CA ILE A 65 -23.23 -37.12 4.57
C ILE A 65 -23.58 -38.53 4.09
N PHE A 66 -24.85 -38.74 3.71
CA PHE A 66 -25.31 -40.02 3.18
C PHE A 66 -24.45 -40.49 1.99
N GLY A 67 -23.73 -41.59 2.19
CA GLY A 67 -22.77 -42.16 1.23
C GLY A 67 -23.39 -42.97 0.10
N GLY A 68 -24.72 -43.10 0.02
CA GLY A 68 -25.40 -43.90 -1.00
C GLY A 68 -25.62 -45.36 -0.58
N THR A 69 -26.56 -46.02 -1.25
CA THR A 69 -26.81 -47.47 -1.17
C THR A 69 -27.00 -48.02 -2.60
N ALA A 70 -27.14 -49.34 -2.76
CA ALA A 70 -27.41 -49.95 -4.07
C ALA A 70 -28.64 -49.36 -4.80
N ASN A 71 -29.64 -48.89 -4.03
CA ASN A 71 -30.89 -48.36 -4.56
C ASN A 71 -31.01 -46.84 -4.47
N ARG A 72 -30.03 -46.13 -3.89
CA ARG A 72 -30.09 -44.68 -3.70
C ARG A 72 -28.72 -44.01 -3.90
N PRO A 73 -28.63 -42.96 -4.74
CA PRO A 73 -27.37 -42.27 -4.94
C PRO A 73 -26.90 -41.55 -3.66
N ALA A 74 -25.59 -41.34 -3.55
CA ALA A 74 -25.02 -40.52 -2.49
C ALA A 74 -25.54 -39.07 -2.55
N ARG A 75 -25.59 -38.40 -1.40
CA ARG A 75 -25.87 -36.96 -1.32
C ARG A 75 -24.55 -36.19 -1.24
N ASN A 76 -24.60 -34.92 -1.61
CA ASN A 76 -23.48 -33.98 -1.47
C ASN A 76 -23.59 -33.09 -0.23
N VAL A 77 -24.74 -33.12 0.45
CA VAL A 77 -25.07 -32.23 1.56
C VAL A 77 -25.73 -33.02 2.67
N ALA A 78 -25.37 -32.69 3.92
CA ALA A 78 -26.14 -33.05 5.11
C ALA A 78 -26.49 -31.81 5.91
N GLU A 79 -27.69 -31.76 6.43
CA GLU A 79 -28.20 -30.68 7.26
C GLU A 79 -28.92 -31.25 8.48
N VAL A 80 -28.64 -30.67 9.64
CA VAL A 80 -29.35 -30.94 10.89
C VAL A 80 -29.73 -29.62 11.50
N ALA A 81 -31.00 -29.48 11.87
CA ALA A 81 -31.52 -28.32 12.59
C ALA A 81 -32.15 -28.77 13.91
N LEU A 82 -31.82 -28.07 14.99
CA LEU A 82 -32.33 -28.30 16.34
C LEU A 82 -33.12 -27.08 16.79
N GLY A 83 -34.41 -27.28 17.04
CA GLY A 83 -35.31 -26.29 17.63
C GLY A 83 -35.22 -26.30 19.15
N LEU A 84 -35.21 -25.11 19.73
CA LEU A 84 -34.92 -24.85 21.12
C LEU A 84 -35.91 -23.80 21.65
N GLU A 85 -36.59 -24.12 22.74
CA GLU A 85 -37.41 -23.15 23.49
C GLU A 85 -36.54 -22.45 24.54
N ASN A 86 -36.53 -21.12 24.50
CA ASN A 86 -35.75 -20.23 25.35
C ASN A 86 -36.63 -19.46 26.36
N ASP A 87 -37.60 -20.14 26.98
CA ASP A 87 -38.49 -19.57 28.02
C ASP A 87 -37.74 -18.80 29.12
N SER A 88 -36.52 -19.24 29.44
CA SER A 88 -35.70 -18.72 30.54
C SER A 88 -34.83 -17.51 30.17
N LYS A 89 -34.76 -17.12 28.88
CA LYS A 89 -33.88 -16.04 28.38
C LYS A 89 -32.46 -16.12 28.93
N THR A 90 -31.91 -17.34 28.88
CA THR A 90 -30.58 -17.68 29.39
C THR A 90 -29.53 -17.75 28.28
N VAL A 91 -29.93 -17.46 27.04
CA VAL A 91 -29.07 -17.55 25.86
C VAL A 91 -28.22 -16.28 25.72
N PRO A 92 -26.92 -16.39 25.40
CA PRO A 92 -26.07 -15.22 25.23
C PRO A 92 -26.56 -14.25 24.12
N PRO A 93 -26.32 -12.93 24.26
CA PRO A 93 -26.53 -11.98 23.17
C PRO A 93 -25.75 -12.39 21.90
N PRO A 94 -26.29 -12.16 20.68
CA PRO A 94 -27.48 -11.38 20.35
C PRO A 94 -28.80 -12.18 20.33
N PHE A 95 -28.80 -13.42 20.81
CA PHE A 95 -29.93 -14.34 20.62
C PHE A 95 -30.86 -14.45 21.84
N ASN A 96 -30.62 -13.65 22.89
CA ASN A 96 -31.35 -13.74 24.14
C ASN A 96 -32.84 -13.36 24.04
N ASP A 97 -33.16 -12.43 23.13
CA ASP A 97 -34.50 -11.88 23.00
C ASP A 97 -35.47 -12.78 22.23
N PHE A 98 -34.97 -13.87 21.64
CA PHE A 98 -35.79 -14.83 20.93
C PHE A 98 -36.34 -15.89 21.89
N ASP A 99 -37.65 -16.06 21.89
CA ASP A 99 -38.33 -17.11 22.67
C ASP A 99 -38.09 -18.50 22.05
N ASP A 100 -37.94 -18.58 20.72
CA ASP A 100 -37.58 -19.78 19.98
C ASP A 100 -36.27 -19.60 19.21
N LEU A 101 -35.41 -20.62 19.27
CA LEU A 101 -34.14 -20.68 18.58
C LEU A 101 -34.05 -21.92 17.70
N GLU A 102 -33.51 -21.76 16.51
CA GLU A 102 -33.17 -22.85 15.60
C GLU A 102 -31.66 -22.81 15.33
N VAL A 103 -30.94 -23.82 15.80
CA VAL A 103 -29.52 -24.02 15.50
C VAL A 103 -29.41 -24.99 14.34
N THR A 104 -28.83 -24.54 13.23
CA THR A 104 -28.63 -25.36 12.03
C THR A 104 -27.15 -25.56 11.79
N ARG A 105 -26.76 -26.80 11.49
CA ARG A 105 -25.46 -27.12 10.93
C ARG A 105 -25.66 -27.80 9.59
N LYS A 106 -24.99 -27.29 8.57
CA LYS A 106 -24.98 -27.83 7.21
C LYS A 106 -23.55 -28.16 6.82
N ILE A 107 -23.33 -29.29 6.15
CA ILE A 107 -22.04 -29.62 5.56
C ILE A 107 -22.23 -29.99 4.11
N GLU A 108 -21.30 -29.56 3.27
CA GLU A 108 -21.25 -29.88 1.85
C GLU A 108 -19.84 -30.39 1.51
N ARG A 109 -19.78 -31.41 0.65
CA ARG A 109 -18.51 -32.02 0.24
C ARG A 109 -17.59 -30.97 -0.39
N GLY A 110 -16.37 -30.87 0.11
CA GLY A 110 -15.37 -29.88 -0.34
C GLY A 110 -15.55 -28.46 0.21
N ASN A 111 -16.72 -28.12 0.77
CA ASN A 111 -17.05 -26.76 1.23
C ASN A 111 -17.06 -26.61 2.76
N GLY A 112 -16.99 -27.71 3.51
CA GLY A 112 -16.92 -27.69 4.97
C GLY A 112 -18.26 -27.45 5.66
N SER A 113 -18.23 -27.17 6.97
CA SER A 113 -19.43 -26.97 7.79
C SER A 113 -19.84 -25.49 7.89
N ASP A 114 -21.09 -25.18 7.56
CA ASP A 114 -21.77 -23.91 7.80
C ASP A 114 -22.66 -24.03 9.06
N TYR A 115 -22.60 -23.01 9.92
CA TYR A 115 -23.35 -22.97 11.18
C TYR A 115 -24.25 -21.74 11.20
N ARG A 116 -25.51 -21.92 11.59
CA ARG A 116 -26.49 -20.83 11.67
C ARG A 116 -27.31 -20.91 12.95
N ILE A 117 -27.69 -19.75 13.46
CA ILE A 117 -28.67 -19.61 14.54
C ILE A 117 -29.74 -18.65 14.05
N ASN A 118 -31.00 -19.10 13.98
CA ASN A 118 -32.12 -18.36 13.39
C ASN A 118 -31.79 -17.82 11.98
N GLY A 119 -31.14 -18.65 11.16
CA GLY A 119 -30.73 -18.31 9.80
C GLY A 119 -29.51 -17.37 9.68
N LYS A 120 -29.02 -16.78 10.78
CA LYS A 120 -27.82 -15.94 10.77
C LYS A 120 -26.56 -16.80 10.83
N PRO A 121 -25.55 -16.56 9.97
CA PRO A 121 -24.29 -17.31 10.02
C PRO A 121 -23.53 -17.00 11.31
N VAL A 122 -23.05 -18.06 11.97
CA VAL A 122 -22.28 -17.98 13.22
C VAL A 122 -21.05 -18.88 13.13
N ARG A 123 -20.08 -18.71 14.04
CA ARG A 123 -18.91 -19.59 14.08
C ARG A 123 -19.26 -20.86 14.85
N ALA A 124 -18.59 -21.96 14.53
CA ALA A 124 -18.71 -23.22 15.27
C ALA A 124 -18.52 -23.03 16.78
N ARG A 125 -17.59 -22.13 17.16
CA ARG A 125 -17.28 -21.83 18.56
C ARG A 125 -18.45 -21.13 19.27
N ASP A 126 -19.20 -20.28 18.57
CA ASP A 126 -20.35 -19.58 19.15
C ASP A 126 -21.49 -20.57 19.48
N VAL A 127 -21.70 -21.57 18.61
CA VAL A 127 -22.63 -22.68 18.86
C VAL A 127 -22.18 -23.55 20.04
N GLN A 128 -20.88 -23.84 20.16
CA GLN A 128 -20.33 -24.60 21.28
C GLN A 128 -20.55 -23.88 22.62
N ILE A 129 -20.35 -22.56 22.66
CA ILE A 129 -20.55 -21.74 23.86
C ILE A 129 -22.02 -21.72 24.26
N LEU A 130 -22.93 -21.57 23.29
CA LEU A 130 -24.38 -21.59 23.51
C LEU A 130 -24.82 -22.81 24.33
N PHE A 131 -24.36 -24.01 23.95
CA PHE A 131 -24.74 -25.24 24.64
C PHE A 131 -23.88 -25.54 25.88
N ALA A 132 -22.66 -25.00 25.97
CA ALA A 132 -21.82 -25.15 27.16
C ALA A 132 -22.41 -24.46 28.40
N ASP A 133 -22.99 -23.27 28.22
CA ASP A 133 -23.65 -22.52 29.32
C ASP A 133 -24.90 -23.24 29.86
N HIS A 134 -25.56 -24.05 29.02
CA HIS A 134 -26.78 -24.77 29.38
C HIS A 134 -26.51 -26.21 29.85
N GLY A 135 -25.23 -26.62 29.95
CA GLY A 135 -24.86 -27.98 30.35
C GLY A 135 -25.24 -29.07 29.35
N THR A 136 -25.68 -28.71 28.14
CA THR A 136 -26.20 -29.62 27.10
C THR A 136 -25.30 -29.70 25.86
N GLY A 137 -24.02 -29.34 25.97
CA GLY A 137 -23.05 -29.36 24.85
C GLY A 137 -22.85 -30.73 24.19
N ALA A 138 -22.21 -30.76 23.02
CA ALA A 138 -21.87 -31.99 22.29
C ALA A 138 -21.09 -33.04 23.13
N THR A 139 -20.31 -32.57 24.10
CA THR A 139 -19.53 -33.40 25.04
C THR A 139 -20.24 -33.67 26.36
N SER A 140 -21.48 -33.20 26.50
CA SER A 140 -22.22 -33.24 27.77
C SER A 140 -22.36 -34.65 28.33
N THR A 141 -22.21 -34.73 29.65
CA THR A 141 -22.47 -35.89 30.50
C THR A 141 -23.92 -36.34 30.45
N ALA A 142 -24.86 -35.44 30.11
CA ALA A 142 -26.27 -35.76 29.90
C ALA A 142 -26.51 -36.66 28.66
N MET A 143 -25.57 -36.67 27.71
CA MET A 143 -25.62 -37.59 26.57
C MET A 143 -24.76 -38.83 26.81
N VAL A 144 -25.40 -39.91 27.23
CA VAL A 144 -24.75 -41.20 27.45
C VAL A 144 -24.80 -42.02 26.17
N SER A 145 -23.65 -42.16 25.50
CA SER A 145 -23.49 -43.10 24.38
C SER A 145 -23.18 -44.51 24.90
N GLN A 146 -23.35 -45.52 24.04
CA GLN A 146 -22.93 -46.89 24.35
C GLN A 146 -21.46 -46.92 24.79
N GLY A 147 -21.17 -47.59 25.91
CA GLY A 147 -19.82 -47.69 26.50
C GLY A 147 -19.33 -46.46 27.28
N LYS A 148 -20.06 -45.33 27.29
CA LYS A 148 -19.65 -44.10 27.99
C LYS A 148 -19.60 -44.28 29.51
N VAL A 149 -20.49 -45.08 30.08
CA VAL A 149 -20.53 -45.35 31.53
C VAL A 149 -19.22 -45.96 32.01
N GLY A 150 -18.72 -46.99 31.33
CA GLY A 150 -17.42 -47.60 31.66
C GLY A 150 -16.24 -46.63 31.46
N ALA A 151 -16.32 -45.76 30.46
CA ALA A 151 -15.29 -44.74 30.23
C ALA A 151 -15.24 -43.67 31.34
N VAL A 152 -16.38 -43.32 31.94
CA VAL A 152 -16.45 -42.38 33.08
C VAL A 152 -15.83 -43.02 34.34
N ILE A 153 -16.11 -44.30 34.59
CA ILE A 153 -15.54 -45.03 35.74
C ILE A 153 -14.00 -45.06 35.64
N ASN A 154 -13.48 -45.36 34.45
CA ASN A 154 -12.03 -45.46 34.19
C ASN A 154 -11.35 -44.11 33.85
N ALA A 155 -12.07 -42.99 33.93
CA ALA A 155 -11.53 -41.69 33.55
C ALA A 155 -10.39 -41.24 34.47
N LYS A 156 -9.31 -40.69 33.87
CA LYS A 156 -8.20 -40.09 34.61
C LYS A 156 -8.68 -38.86 35.41
N PRO A 157 -7.99 -38.45 36.49
CA PRO A 157 -8.39 -37.29 37.30
C PRO A 157 -8.64 -36.01 36.49
N THR A 158 -7.81 -35.73 35.47
CA THR A 158 -7.98 -34.58 34.58
C THR A 158 -9.27 -34.64 33.74
N GLN A 159 -9.63 -35.84 33.27
CA GLN A 159 -10.88 -36.07 32.51
C GLN A 159 -12.11 -36.07 33.43
N ARG A 160 -11.94 -36.49 34.70
CA ARG A 160 -13.00 -36.45 35.70
C ARG A 160 -13.29 -35.02 36.16
N ARG A 161 -12.25 -34.17 36.24
CA ARG A 161 -12.40 -32.74 36.55
C ARG A 161 -13.34 -32.04 35.59
N SER A 162 -13.19 -32.23 34.27
CA SER A 162 -14.07 -31.59 33.30
C SER A 162 -15.53 -32.03 33.45
N ILE A 163 -15.79 -33.28 33.83
CA ILE A 163 -17.14 -33.80 34.14
C ILE A 163 -17.73 -33.09 35.36
N LEU A 164 -16.92 -32.88 36.41
CA LEU A 164 -17.34 -32.19 37.62
C LEU A 164 -17.59 -30.70 37.38
N GLU A 165 -16.74 -30.05 36.57
CA GLU A 165 -16.91 -28.65 36.17
C GLU A 165 -18.18 -28.43 35.34
N GLU A 166 -18.52 -29.39 34.49
CA GLU A 166 -19.77 -29.40 33.73
C GLU A 166 -20.98 -29.58 34.65
N ALA A 167 -20.92 -30.54 35.57
CA ALA A 167 -21.97 -30.77 36.56
C ALA A 167 -22.18 -29.57 37.50
N ALA A 168 -21.11 -28.83 37.79
CA ALA A 168 -21.15 -27.60 38.57
C ALA A 168 -21.61 -26.37 37.76
N GLY A 169 -21.83 -26.51 36.44
CA GLY A 169 -22.28 -25.41 35.58
C GLY A 169 -21.23 -24.33 35.32
N ILE A 170 -19.94 -24.57 35.62
CA ILE A 170 -18.87 -23.57 35.49
C ILE A 170 -18.08 -23.67 34.18
N SER A 171 -18.32 -24.71 33.36
CA SER A 171 -17.61 -24.90 32.09
C SER A 171 -17.78 -23.73 31.12
N GLY A 172 -18.99 -23.16 31.03
CA GLY A 172 -19.27 -21.99 30.19
C GLY A 172 -18.55 -20.72 30.64
N LEU A 173 -18.46 -20.50 31.97
CA LEU A 173 -17.70 -19.40 32.56
C LEU A 173 -16.21 -19.51 32.21
N HIS A 174 -15.61 -20.69 32.35
CA HIS A 174 -14.22 -20.93 32.00
C HIS A 174 -13.96 -20.72 30.50
N ALA A 175 -14.85 -21.18 29.64
CA ALA A 175 -14.75 -20.99 28.20
C ALA A 175 -14.79 -19.50 27.82
N ARG A 176 -15.74 -18.73 28.37
CA ARG A 176 -15.85 -17.28 28.12
C ARG A 176 -14.64 -16.51 28.65
N ARG A 177 -14.17 -16.84 29.85
CA ARG A 177 -12.97 -16.22 30.43
C ARG A 177 -11.76 -16.46 29.52
N HIS A 178 -11.54 -17.68 29.09
CA HIS A 178 -10.42 -18.01 28.20
C HIS A 178 -10.54 -17.29 26.85
N GLU A 179 -11.75 -17.18 26.28
CA GLU A 179 -11.95 -16.41 25.06
C GLU A 179 -11.68 -14.91 25.26
N ALA A 180 -12.12 -14.34 26.38
CA ALA A 180 -11.85 -12.94 26.71
C ALA A 180 -10.33 -12.69 26.88
N GLU A 181 -9.62 -13.59 27.57
CA GLU A 181 -8.16 -13.54 27.72
C GLU A 181 -7.45 -13.60 26.35
N LEU A 182 -7.88 -14.48 25.44
CA LEU A 182 -7.33 -14.56 24.09
C LEU A 182 -7.58 -13.28 23.28
N ARG A 183 -8.79 -12.71 23.37
CA ARG A 183 -9.13 -11.45 22.70
C ARG A 183 -8.32 -10.28 23.25
N LEU A 184 -8.15 -10.21 24.57
CA LEU A 184 -7.34 -9.18 25.23
C LEU A 184 -5.89 -9.25 24.75
N LYS A 185 -5.27 -10.44 24.78
CA LYS A 185 -3.89 -10.63 24.32
C LYS A 185 -3.70 -10.25 22.85
N ALA A 186 -4.68 -10.56 22.00
CA ALA A 186 -4.66 -10.16 20.60
C ALA A 186 -4.76 -8.63 20.44
N ALA A 187 -5.57 -7.96 21.26
CA ALA A 187 -5.69 -6.50 21.27
C ALA A 187 -4.40 -5.83 21.75
N GLU A 188 -3.76 -6.35 22.81
CA GLU A 188 -2.47 -5.86 23.31
C GLU A 188 -1.38 -5.96 22.24
N SER A 189 -1.25 -7.11 21.58
CA SER A 189 -0.28 -7.28 20.49
C SER A 189 -0.54 -6.34 19.30
N ASN A 190 -1.82 -6.06 19.00
CA ASN A 190 -2.17 -5.08 17.97
C ASN A 190 -1.79 -3.66 18.38
N LEU A 191 -1.91 -3.32 19.67
CA LEU A 191 -1.53 -2.01 20.20
C LEU A 191 -0.02 -1.79 20.12
N GLU A 192 0.79 -2.76 20.55
CA GLU A 192 2.26 -2.71 20.42
C GLU A 192 2.68 -2.43 18.98
N ARG A 193 2.06 -3.10 18.00
CA ARG A 193 2.35 -2.89 16.58
C ARG A 193 1.97 -1.47 16.11
N VAL A 194 0.90 -0.89 16.65
CA VAL A 194 0.49 0.48 16.33
C VAL A 194 1.49 1.49 16.90
N GLU A 195 1.97 1.27 18.12
CA GLU A 195 3.00 2.10 18.76
C GLU A 195 4.30 2.11 17.94
N ASP A 196 4.75 0.94 17.47
CA ASP A 196 5.91 0.83 16.58
C ASP A 196 5.73 1.67 15.30
N VAL A 197 4.56 1.55 14.65
CA VAL A 197 4.26 2.33 13.44
C VAL A 197 4.25 3.82 13.73
N LEU A 198 3.65 4.25 14.83
CA LEU A 198 3.66 5.66 15.25
C LEU A 198 5.08 6.18 15.42
N GLY A 199 5.96 5.43 16.10
CA GLY A 199 7.36 5.79 16.26
C GLY A 199 8.10 5.95 14.93
N THR A 200 7.82 5.08 13.95
CA THR A 200 8.40 5.22 12.60
C THR A 200 7.90 6.48 11.88
N MET A 201 6.62 6.81 12.00
CA MET A 201 5.99 7.98 11.37
C MET A 201 6.50 9.29 11.98
N GLU A 202 6.72 9.33 13.29
CA GLU A 202 7.31 10.48 13.97
C GLU A 202 8.74 10.77 13.47
N ASN A 203 9.55 9.73 13.30
CA ASN A 203 10.89 9.85 12.74
C ASN A 203 10.86 10.36 11.28
N GLN A 204 9.94 9.85 10.46
CA GLN A 204 9.75 10.34 9.09
C GLN A 204 9.32 11.82 9.07
N LEU A 205 8.39 12.21 9.94
CA LEU A 205 7.93 13.58 10.07
C LEU A 205 9.07 14.52 10.48
N ALA A 206 9.92 14.11 11.42
CA ALA A 206 11.09 14.88 11.84
C ALA A 206 12.07 15.12 10.68
N ASN A 207 12.34 14.07 9.89
CA ASN A 207 13.19 14.17 8.70
C ASN A 207 12.60 15.09 7.63
N LEU A 208 11.30 14.96 7.34
CA LEU A 208 10.60 15.84 6.39
C LEU A 208 10.61 17.30 6.85
N LYS A 209 10.43 17.57 8.14
CA LYS A 209 10.57 18.93 8.70
C LYS A 209 11.98 19.50 8.48
N LYS A 210 13.02 18.69 8.64
CA LYS A 210 14.41 19.11 8.36
C LYS A 210 14.61 19.42 6.87
N GLN A 211 14.13 18.56 5.98
CA GLN A 211 14.19 18.77 4.54
C GLN A 211 13.43 20.04 4.10
N ALA A 212 12.23 20.28 4.64
CA ALA A 212 11.45 21.47 4.36
C ALA A 212 12.20 22.76 4.76
N ARG A 213 12.84 22.77 5.95
CA ARG A 213 13.68 23.90 6.39
C ARG A 213 14.88 24.13 5.47
N GLN A 214 15.53 23.06 5.00
CA GLN A 214 16.64 23.15 4.07
C GLN A 214 16.21 23.70 2.72
N ALA A 215 15.08 23.22 2.17
CA ALA A 215 14.51 23.70 0.92
C ALA A 215 14.11 25.18 1.01
N ALA A 216 13.52 25.62 2.13
CA ALA A 216 13.20 27.03 2.36
C ALA A 216 14.46 27.90 2.36
N ARG A 217 15.52 27.49 3.08
CA ARG A 217 16.81 28.20 3.08
C ARG A 217 17.42 28.27 1.69
N TYR A 218 17.39 27.16 0.94
CA TYR A 218 17.89 27.12 -0.43
C TYR A 218 17.17 28.14 -1.31
N ARG A 219 15.82 28.18 -1.30
CA ARG A 219 15.05 29.16 -2.07
C ARG A 219 15.45 30.60 -1.75
N THR A 220 15.52 30.95 -0.47
CA THR A 220 15.93 32.30 -0.04
C THR A 220 17.35 32.65 -0.53
N MET A 221 18.29 31.71 -0.48
CA MET A 221 19.66 31.95 -0.95
C MET A 221 19.71 32.05 -2.47
N SER A 222 19.00 31.19 -3.20
CA SER A 222 18.89 31.26 -4.66
C SER A 222 18.29 32.57 -5.15
N ASP A 223 17.27 33.10 -4.45
CA ASP A 223 16.68 34.39 -4.78
C ASP A 223 17.68 35.53 -4.57
N ARG A 224 18.45 35.50 -3.46
CA ARG A 224 19.51 36.48 -3.20
C ARG A 224 20.64 36.42 -4.22
N ILE A 225 21.06 35.22 -4.62
CA ILE A 225 22.07 35.02 -5.67
C ILE A 225 21.56 35.62 -6.98
N ARG A 226 20.33 35.30 -7.38
CA ARG A 226 19.73 35.84 -8.61
C ARG A 226 19.66 37.37 -8.61
N GLN A 227 19.30 37.98 -7.48
CA GLN A 227 19.30 39.43 -7.33
C GLN A 227 20.72 40.02 -7.46
N ALA A 228 21.71 39.40 -6.82
CA ALA A 228 23.10 39.86 -6.90
C ALA A 228 23.68 39.71 -8.32
N GLU A 229 23.37 38.61 -9.01
CA GLU A 229 23.76 38.37 -10.40
C GLU A 229 23.14 39.41 -11.33
N ALA A 230 21.85 39.71 -11.18
CA ALA A 230 21.18 40.75 -11.95
C ALA A 230 21.83 42.13 -11.75
N LEU A 231 22.15 42.49 -10.50
CA LEU A 231 22.85 43.73 -10.18
C LEU A 231 24.26 43.78 -10.78
N LEU A 232 25.00 42.67 -10.71
CA LEU A 232 26.34 42.57 -11.29
C LEU A 232 26.30 42.73 -12.81
N LEU A 233 25.36 42.06 -13.48
CA LEU A 233 25.19 42.15 -14.93
C LEU A 233 24.78 43.56 -15.35
N HIS A 234 23.89 44.21 -14.60
CA HIS A 234 23.50 45.59 -14.87
C HIS A 234 24.68 46.57 -14.73
N LYS A 235 25.51 46.41 -13.69
CA LYS A 235 26.73 47.21 -13.53
C LYS A 235 27.69 47.00 -14.71
N LYS A 236 27.95 45.74 -15.09
CA LYS A 236 28.81 45.43 -16.24
C LYS A 236 28.28 46.03 -17.54
N TRP A 237 26.96 46.06 -17.71
CA TRP A 237 26.34 46.69 -18.87
C TRP A 237 26.57 48.21 -18.88
N ILE A 238 26.37 48.90 -17.75
CA ILE A 238 26.67 50.33 -17.61
C ILE A 238 28.15 50.61 -17.91
N ASP A 239 29.07 49.84 -17.31
CA ASP A 239 30.51 50.01 -17.51
C ASP A 239 30.89 49.80 -18.99
N ALA A 240 30.29 48.81 -19.66
CA ALA A 240 30.50 48.55 -21.09
C ALA A 240 29.90 49.63 -22.00
N GLU A 241 28.77 50.21 -21.63
CA GLU A 241 28.14 51.32 -22.35
C GLU A 241 28.99 52.59 -22.26
N ALA A 242 29.54 52.89 -21.07
CA ALA A 242 30.48 53.99 -20.87
C ALA A 242 31.78 53.79 -21.66
N GLU A 243 32.33 52.58 -21.69
CA GLU A 243 33.52 52.25 -22.47
C GLU A 243 33.26 52.36 -23.98
N LEU A 244 32.07 51.95 -24.44
CA LEU A 244 31.65 52.10 -25.83
C LEU A 244 31.55 53.57 -26.22
N GLU A 245 30.91 54.40 -25.39
CA GLU A 245 30.79 55.84 -25.62
C GLU A 245 32.17 56.51 -25.68
N HIS A 246 33.07 56.16 -24.75
CA HIS A 246 34.45 56.64 -24.76
C HIS A 246 35.19 56.23 -26.03
N SER A 247 35.12 54.95 -26.41
CA SER A 247 35.76 54.42 -27.62
C SER A 247 35.22 55.09 -28.89
N GLN A 248 33.90 55.35 -28.96
CA GLN A 248 33.28 56.07 -30.07
C GLN A 248 33.78 57.51 -30.16
N ALA A 249 33.91 58.22 -29.03
CA ALA A 249 34.44 59.57 -29.00
C ALA A 249 35.91 59.62 -29.46
N VAL A 250 36.75 58.69 -29.00
CA VAL A 250 38.15 58.57 -29.42
C VAL A 250 38.23 58.25 -30.91
N PHE A 251 37.40 57.33 -31.41
CA PHE A 251 37.35 56.99 -32.83
C PHE A 251 36.94 58.18 -33.69
N ALA A 252 35.89 58.92 -33.30
CA ALA A 252 35.45 60.11 -34.02
C ALA A 252 36.55 61.20 -34.07
N ALA A 253 37.26 61.42 -32.97
CA ALA A 253 38.39 62.34 -32.94
C ALA A 253 39.54 61.89 -33.86
N ALA A 254 39.84 60.58 -33.88
CA ALA A 254 40.84 60.01 -34.77
C ALA A 254 40.43 60.14 -36.25
N GLU A 255 39.16 59.93 -36.60
CA GLU A 255 38.66 60.16 -37.96
C GLU A 255 38.82 61.60 -38.41
N ILE A 256 38.49 62.56 -37.55
CA ILE A 256 38.68 63.99 -37.84
C ILE A 256 40.16 64.26 -38.10
N ARG A 257 41.05 63.71 -37.26
CA ARG A 257 42.50 63.87 -37.40
C ARG A 257 43.03 63.27 -38.72
N VAL A 258 42.53 62.10 -39.12
CA VAL A 258 42.89 61.47 -40.40
C VAL A 258 42.42 62.34 -41.56
N ARG A 259 41.20 62.90 -41.52
CA ARG A 259 40.73 63.82 -42.57
C ARG A 259 41.59 65.07 -42.68
N GLU A 260 41.94 65.69 -41.56
CA GLU A 260 42.87 66.85 -41.53
C GLU A 260 44.21 66.51 -42.19
N LEU A 261 44.82 65.38 -41.79
CA LEU A 261 46.10 64.95 -42.36
C LEU A 261 46.00 64.63 -43.85
N LEU A 262 44.90 64.03 -44.31
CA LEU A 262 44.67 63.76 -45.74
C LEU A 262 44.59 65.05 -46.56
N VAL A 263 43.95 66.11 -46.03
CA VAL A 263 43.93 67.43 -46.67
C VAL A 263 45.35 67.99 -46.80
N THR A 264 46.15 67.91 -45.73
CA THR A 264 47.55 68.36 -45.75
C THR A 264 48.40 67.54 -46.73
N VAL A 265 48.27 66.22 -46.74
CA VAL A 265 48.99 65.35 -47.69
C VAL A 265 48.59 65.68 -49.14
N ALA A 266 47.32 65.94 -49.40
CA ALA A 266 46.85 66.32 -50.73
C ALA A 266 47.42 67.69 -51.18
N SER A 267 47.49 68.67 -50.29
CA SER A 267 48.09 69.98 -50.61
C SER A 267 49.59 69.88 -50.85
N GLU A 268 50.32 69.14 -50.01
CA GLU A 268 51.76 68.93 -50.15
C GLU A 268 52.09 68.13 -51.41
N SER A 269 51.31 67.09 -51.73
CA SER A 269 51.46 66.33 -52.98
C SER A 269 51.22 67.21 -54.20
N THR A 270 50.21 68.09 -54.17
CA THR A 270 49.96 69.04 -55.24
C THR A 270 51.12 70.04 -55.40
N ALA A 271 51.66 70.55 -54.28
CA ALA A 271 52.83 71.42 -54.30
C ALA A 271 54.08 70.71 -54.86
N GLN A 272 54.30 69.46 -54.47
CA GLN A 272 55.37 68.61 -54.98
C GLN A 272 55.25 68.38 -56.49
N ILE A 273 54.04 68.06 -56.99
CA ILE A 273 53.78 67.90 -58.42
C ILE A 273 54.07 69.20 -59.17
N ASN A 274 53.57 70.34 -58.67
CA ASN A 274 53.82 71.65 -59.29
C ASN A 274 55.32 72.00 -59.34
N GLN A 275 56.06 71.76 -58.26
CA GLN A 275 57.52 71.94 -58.23
C GLN A 275 58.22 70.98 -59.20
N ALA A 276 57.83 69.71 -59.23
CA ALA A 276 58.38 68.71 -60.14
C ALA A 276 58.13 69.07 -61.61
N SER A 277 56.96 69.61 -61.95
CA SER A 277 56.64 70.10 -63.30
C SER A 277 57.40 71.37 -63.68
N ALA A 278 57.78 72.23 -62.72
CA ALA A 278 58.58 73.43 -62.97
C ALA A 278 60.09 73.14 -63.12
N MET A 279 60.57 71.98 -62.66
CA MET A 279 62.00 71.62 -62.69
C MET A 279 62.57 71.35 -64.10
N PRO A 280 61.90 70.62 -65.01
CA PRO A 280 62.39 70.39 -66.36
C PRO A 280 62.76 71.67 -67.13
N PRO A 281 61.88 72.70 -67.27
CA PRO A 281 62.25 73.91 -68.00
C PRO A 281 63.41 74.69 -67.34
N LEU A 282 63.53 74.66 -66.00
CA LEU A 282 64.66 75.25 -65.30
C LEU A 282 65.96 74.47 -65.55
N ARG A 283 65.90 73.14 -65.60
CA ARG A 283 67.05 72.28 -65.95
C ARG A 283 67.48 72.50 -67.39
N ASP A 284 66.54 72.61 -68.32
CA ASP A 284 66.81 72.89 -69.73
C ASP A 284 67.45 74.28 -69.90
N ALA A 285 66.93 75.30 -69.21
CA ALA A 285 67.52 76.64 -69.20
C ALA A 285 68.94 76.64 -68.61
N ALA A 286 69.17 75.91 -67.52
CA ALA A 286 70.49 75.75 -66.91
C ALA A 286 71.47 75.00 -67.84
N ALA A 287 71.02 73.94 -68.51
CA ALA A 287 71.81 73.21 -69.48
C ALA A 287 72.17 74.09 -70.69
N ALA A 288 71.22 74.88 -71.22
CA ALA A 288 71.45 75.83 -72.30
C ALA A 288 72.44 76.93 -71.89
N ALA A 289 72.31 77.48 -70.68
CA ALA A 289 73.26 78.46 -70.15
C ALA A 289 74.66 77.86 -69.95
N SER A 290 74.76 76.63 -69.42
CA SER A 290 76.03 75.92 -69.26
C SER A 290 76.70 75.64 -70.61
N ALA A 291 75.94 75.16 -71.60
CA ALA A 291 76.43 74.97 -72.97
C ALA A 291 76.94 76.29 -73.58
N LYS A 292 76.25 77.41 -73.33
CA LYS A 292 76.70 78.74 -73.76
C LYS A 292 78.01 79.15 -73.08
N VAL A 293 78.16 78.94 -71.78
CA VAL A 293 79.41 79.21 -71.04
C VAL A 293 80.55 78.32 -71.56
N GLN A 294 80.28 77.04 -71.81
CA GLN A 294 81.28 76.10 -72.32
C GLN A 294 81.72 76.46 -73.74
N ARG A 295 80.80 76.93 -74.59
CA ARG A 295 81.11 77.49 -75.91
C ARG A 295 82.00 78.73 -75.78
N LEU A 296 81.64 79.68 -74.92
CA LEU A 296 82.43 80.90 -74.68
C LEU A 296 83.83 80.58 -74.10
N LYS A 297 83.95 79.55 -73.24
CA LYS A 297 85.25 79.07 -72.74
C LYS A 297 86.11 78.46 -73.83
N LEU A 298 85.53 77.63 -74.71
CA LEU A 298 86.24 77.07 -75.86
C LEU A 298 86.66 78.17 -76.85
N GLU A 299 85.79 79.15 -77.12
CA GLU A 299 86.12 80.35 -77.93
C GLU A 299 87.29 81.14 -77.29
N ALA A 300 87.28 81.34 -75.97
CA ALA A 300 88.37 82.00 -75.25
C ALA A 300 89.69 81.20 -75.28
N GLU A 301 89.63 79.87 -75.16
CA GLU A 301 90.81 78.99 -75.28
C GLU A 301 91.37 78.95 -76.70
N GLN A 302 90.53 79.05 -77.73
CA GLN A 302 90.98 79.19 -79.13
C GLN A 302 91.65 80.54 -79.38
N LEU A 303 91.08 81.63 -78.87
CA LEU A 303 91.68 82.98 -78.93
C LEU A 303 92.99 83.10 -78.14
N ALA A 304 93.20 82.26 -77.12
CA ALA A 304 94.47 82.21 -76.37
C ALA A 304 95.54 81.32 -77.04
N LYS A 305 95.19 80.59 -78.10
CA LYS A 305 96.09 79.73 -78.89
C LYS A 305 96.48 80.32 -80.26
N GLU A 306 95.88 81.44 -80.66
CA GLU A 306 96.35 82.33 -81.73
C GLU A 306 97.31 83.39 -81.17
#